data_AF-A0A7V9BGN0-F1
#
_entry.id   AF-A0A7V9BGN0-F1
#
_cell.length_a   1.000
_cell.length_b   1.000
_cell.length_c   1.000
_cell.angle_alpha   90.00
_cell.angle_beta   90.00
_cell.angle_gamma   90.00
#
_symmetry.space_group_name_H-M   'P 1'
#
loop_
_entity.id
_entity.type
_entity.pdbx_description
1 polymer ?
#
loop_
_entity_poly.entity_id
_entity_poly.type
_entity_poly.pdbx_seq_one_letter_code
_entity_poly.pdbx_strand_id
1 'polypeptide(L)' 'MLDNQFQAAQQPFVASIRPNRIDIYTVRNGDTWQALAARSGDLVKPATLAIINNYEPNQPPRAGDTIRIVVEG' A
#
# COMPACT_ATOMS: atom_id res chain seq x y z
N MET A 1 13.27 37.63 38.18
CA MET A 1 13.41 36.16 38.33
C MET A 1 12.00 35.63 38.55
N LEU A 2 11.43 34.96 37.54
CA LEU A 2 10.25 34.08 37.61
C LEU A 2 10.15 33.39 36.24
N ASP A 3 11.02 32.41 36.09
CA ASP A 3 10.80 31.07 35.51
C ASP A 3 10.04 30.97 34.18
N ASN A 4 10.83 31.20 33.14
CA ASN A 4 10.66 30.73 31.78
C ASN A 4 10.83 29.20 31.69
N GLN A 5 9.81 28.37 31.94
CA GLN A 5 9.88 26.91 31.67
C GLN A 5 8.54 26.22 31.28
N PHE A 6 7.77 26.81 30.35
CA PHE A 6 6.76 26.02 29.61
C PHE A 6 7.03 26.08 28.09
N GLN A 7 8.29 25.83 27.71
CA GLN A 7 8.61 25.30 26.39
C GLN A 7 8.98 23.83 26.54
N ALA A 8 7.97 22.96 26.45
CA ALA A 8 8.18 21.60 25.97
C ALA A 8 7.19 21.38 24.85
N ALA A 9 7.71 21.55 23.63
CA ALA A 9 7.02 21.37 22.38
C ALA A 9 6.02 20.20 22.43
N GLN A 10 4.75 20.51 22.24
CA GLN A 10 3.85 19.58 21.57
C GLN A 10 4.34 19.51 20.11
N GLN A 11 5.48 18.85 19.89
CA GLN A 11 5.87 18.43 18.55
C GLN A 11 4.68 17.66 18.02
N PRO A 12 4.13 18.03 16.86
CA PRO A 12 2.87 17.44 16.45
C PRO A 12 3.13 15.95 16.18
N PHE A 13 2.65 15.08 17.08
CA PHE A 13 2.70 13.61 16.97
C PHE A 13 2.11 13.11 15.63
N VAL A 14 1.48 13.99 14.86
CA VAL A 14 0.98 13.77 13.50
C VAL A 14 2.09 13.57 12.44
N ALA A 15 3.38 13.72 12.78
CA ALA A 15 4.48 13.73 11.81
C ALA A 15 4.79 12.40 11.11
N SER A 16 4.06 11.31 11.39
CA SER A 16 4.41 9.98 10.83
C SER A 16 3.23 9.16 10.31
N ILE A 17 2.05 9.75 10.04
CA ILE A 17 1.00 9.02 9.31
C ILE A 17 1.36 9.08 7.83
N ARG A 18 1.77 7.94 7.27
CA ARG A 18 2.00 7.79 5.83
C ARG A 18 0.83 7.01 5.22
N PRO A 19 -0.04 7.66 4.43
CA PRO A 19 -1.19 6.97 3.86
C PRO A 19 -0.73 5.96 2.81
N ASN A 20 -1.31 4.75 2.86
CA ASN A 20 -1.17 3.80 1.76
C ASN A 20 -1.67 4.43 0.47
N ARG A 21 -1.01 4.09 -0.64
CA ARG A 21 -1.24 4.70 -1.95
C ARG A 21 -1.44 3.63 -3.01
N ILE A 22 -2.09 4.02 -4.11
CA ILE A 22 -2.25 3.15 -5.28
C ILE A 22 -1.10 3.44 -6.24
N ASP A 23 -0.40 2.38 -6.63
CA ASP A 23 0.58 2.41 -7.71
C ASP A 23 0.06 1.63 -8.93
N ILE A 24 0.55 2.00 -10.10
CA ILE A 24 0.18 1.37 -11.37
C ILE A 24 1.30 0.44 -11.79
N TYR A 25 0.94 -0.82 -12.06
CA TYR A 25 1.90 -1.86 -12.39
C TYR A 25 1.48 -2.62 -13.64
N THR A 26 2.43 -2.84 -14.54
CA THR A 26 2.25 -3.73 -15.70
C THR A 26 2.63 -5.14 -15.31
N VAL A 27 1.67 -6.06 -15.38
CA VAL A 27 1.83 -7.47 -15.04
C VAL A 27 2.87 -8.12 -15.93
N ARG A 28 3.80 -8.85 -15.33
CA ARG A 28 4.84 -9.63 -16.00
C ARG A 28 4.44 -11.10 -16.09
N ASN A 29 5.07 -11.82 -17.03
CA ASN A 29 4.85 -13.25 -17.14
C ASN A 29 5.31 -13.96 -15.86
N GLY A 30 4.45 -14.83 -15.31
CA GLY A 30 4.69 -15.53 -14.04
C GLY A 30 4.25 -14.77 -12.79
N ASP A 31 3.77 -13.53 -12.91
CA ASP A 31 3.21 -12.82 -11.76
C ASP A 31 1.96 -13.55 -11.22
N THR A 32 1.81 -13.51 -9.90
CA THR A 32 0.64 -14.02 -9.18
C THR A 32 0.14 -12.96 -8.22
N TRP A 33 -1.15 -12.98 -7.89
CA TRP A 33 -1.69 -12.09 -6.85
C TRP A 33 -0.98 -12.27 -5.51
N GLN A 34 -0.54 -13.50 -5.19
CA GLN A 34 0.22 -13.82 -3.99
C GLN A 34 1.54 -13.03 -3.95
N ALA A 35 2.32 -13.09 -5.04
CA ALA A 35 3.61 -12.40 -5.11
C ALA A 35 3.46 -10.87 -5.14
N LEU A 36 2.43 -10.36 -5.82
CA LEU A 36 2.15 -8.92 -5.92
C LEU A 36 1.65 -8.33 -4.59
N ALA A 37 0.85 -9.08 -3.84
CA ALA A 37 0.43 -8.71 -2.48
C ALA A 37 1.62 -8.71 -1.51
N ALA A 38 2.48 -9.73 -1.56
CA ALA A 38 3.67 -9.81 -0.73
C ALA A 38 4.65 -8.64 -0.99
N ARG A 39 4.83 -8.25 -2.26
CA ARG A 39 5.62 -7.06 -2.64
C ARG A 39 5.10 -5.77 -2.00
N SER A 40 3.81 -5.74 -1.74
CA SER A 40 3.10 -4.62 -1.14
C SER A 40 3.12 -4.66 0.39
N GLY A 41 3.87 -5.57 1.02
CA GLY A 41 3.88 -5.76 2.47
C GLY A 41 2.62 -6.43 3.01
N ASP A 42 1.91 -7.21 2.17
CA ASP A 42 0.67 -7.90 2.51
C ASP A 42 -0.45 -6.96 3.02
N LEU A 43 -0.39 -5.67 2.66
CA LEU A 43 -1.42 -4.67 2.97
C LEU A 43 -2.82 -5.06 2.47
N VAL A 44 -2.88 -5.86 1.40
CA VAL A 44 -4.11 -6.36 0.80
C VAL A 44 -3.95 -7.84 0.47
N LYS A 45 -4.98 -8.63 0.80
CA LYS A 45 -5.00 -10.07 0.50
C LYS A 45 -4.99 -10.31 -1.02
N PRO A 46 -4.38 -11.40 -1.52
CA PRO A 46 -4.32 -11.71 -2.96
C PRO A 46 -5.69 -11.69 -3.67
N ALA A 47 -6.69 -12.34 -3.07
CA ALA A 47 -8.06 -12.36 -3.61
C ALA A 47 -8.69 -10.97 -3.67
N THR A 48 -8.43 -10.12 -2.68
CA THR A 48 -8.90 -8.73 -2.67
C THR A 48 -8.20 -7.90 -3.73
N LEU A 49 -6.91 -8.12 -3.96
CA LEU A 49 -6.16 -7.45 -5.02
C LEU A 49 -6.70 -7.80 -6.42
N ALA A 50 -7.14 -9.05 -6.62
CA ALA A 50 -7.83 -9.46 -7.85
C ALA A 50 -9.15 -8.69 -8.04
N ILE A 51 -10.00 -8.66 -7.01
CA ILE A 51 -11.30 -7.95 -7.06
C ILE A 51 -11.11 -6.46 -7.35
N ILE A 52 -10.14 -5.81 -6.68
CA ILE A 52 -9.81 -4.39 -6.93
C ILE A 52 -9.54 -4.17 -8.41
N ASN A 53 -8.91 -5.13 -9.09
CA ASN A 53 -8.55 -5.05 -10.49
C ASN A 53 -9.61 -5.58 -11.46
N ASN A 54 -10.83 -5.86 -11.00
CA ASN A 54 -11.92 -6.46 -11.78
C ASN A 54 -11.61 -7.87 -12.29
N TYR A 55 -10.86 -8.64 -11.50
CA TYR A 55 -10.65 -10.07 -11.70
C TYR A 55 -11.49 -10.88 -10.70
N GLU A 56 -11.88 -12.08 -11.12
CA GLU A 56 -12.40 -13.06 -10.16
C GLU A 56 -11.30 -13.41 -9.12
N PRO A 57 -11.65 -13.71 -7.86
CA PRO A 57 -10.67 -13.98 -6.79
C PRO A 57 -9.63 -15.05 -7.11
N ASN A 58 -10.01 -16.04 -7.93
CA ASN A 58 -9.18 -17.17 -8.32
C ASN A 58 -8.61 -17.03 -9.74
N GLN A 59 -8.96 -15.98 -10.47
CA GLN A 59 -8.43 -15.73 -11.81
C GLN A 59 -7.04 -15.10 -11.70
N PRO A 60 -5.99 -15.69 -12.29
CA PRO A 60 -4.65 -15.11 -12.25
C PRO A 60 -4.58 -13.80 -13.06
N PRO A 61 -3.67 -12.87 -12.71
CA PRO A 61 -3.43 -11.67 -13.51
C PRO A 61 -2.88 -12.05 -14.88
N ARG A 62 -3.22 -11.29 -15.93
CA ARG A 62 -2.73 -11.53 -17.29
C ARG A 62 -1.51 -10.68 -17.57
N ALA A 63 -0.45 -11.28 -18.10
CA ALA A 63 0.77 -10.56 -18.47
C ALA A 63 0.47 -9.48 -19.52
N GLY A 64 1.05 -8.30 -19.34
CA GLY A 64 0.80 -7.11 -20.15
C GLY A 64 -0.33 -6.22 -19.64
N ASP A 65 -1.20 -6.73 -18.76
CA ASP A 65 -2.27 -5.91 -18.18
C ASP A 65 -1.69 -4.82 -17.27
N THR A 66 -2.35 -3.67 -17.26
CA THR A 66 -2.07 -2.59 -16.33
C THR A 66 -3.03 -2.68 -15.16
N ILE A 67 -2.49 -2.89 -13.96
CA ILE A 67 -3.26 -3.11 -12.74
C ILE A 67 -2.90 -2.09 -11.66
N ARG A 68 -3.81 -1.94 -10.70
CA ARG A 68 -3.65 -1.18 -9.47
C ARG A 68 -3.09 -2.08 -8.38
N ILE A 69 -2.02 -1.65 -7.72
CA ILE A 69 -1.50 -2.27 -6.50
C ILE A 69 -1.54 -1.26 -5.36
N VAL A 70 -1.77 -1.72 -4.13
CA VAL A 70 -1.72 -0.88 -2.93
C VAL A 70 -0.31 -0.97 -2.38
N VAL A 71 0.38 0.14 -2.15
CA VAL A 71 1.74 0.15 -1.58
C VAL A 71 1.78 1.03 -0.33
N GLU A 72 2.70 0.73 0.57
CA GLU A 72 2.92 1.51 1.79
C GLU A 72 3.35 2.95 1.46
N GLY A 73 2.95 3.88 2.32
CA GLY A 73 3.23 5.32 2.23
C GLY A 73 4.61 5.72 2.74
#